data_AF-A0A956Z1W4-F1
#
_entry.id   AF-A0A956Z1W4-F1
#
_cell.length_a   1.000
_cell.length_b   1.000
_cell.length_c   1.000
_cell.angle_alpha   90.00
_cell.angle_beta   90.00
_cell.angle_gamma   90.00
#
_symmetry.space_group_name_H-M   'P 1'
#
loop_
_entity.id
_entity.type
_entity.pdbx_description
1 polymer ?
#
loop_
_entity_poly.entity_id
_entity_poly.type
_entity_poly.pdbx_seq_one_letter_code
_entity_poly.pdbx_strand_id
1 'polypeptide(L)'
;MTQVLQRREIVQDMQAPGGHGSSLAGVAAVLIGLLNISLMIYVVVTPSEQRYDVGEGLRYFAENPLPLTITWLVFITMTFLQYAVIPVVADWVQDVDRDWTRFASVLGIVGYTIMGASFLTLLGRVPEMAQSYVTGDAMTRAALVATGLPEIDPHGFLMFGGPALWLIIVNTLALRGKRLHPLHAYAGIALGLGHIGTVVADVLAFEPLNLVAAGAGALFYPIYFIWFGYRLLRTPRREVSAR
;
A
#
# COMPACT_ATOMS: atom_id res chain seq x y z
N MET A 1 -3.10 32.21 30.56
CA MET A 1 -4.04 31.07 30.62
C MET A 1 -4.96 31.00 29.38
N THR A 2 -5.31 32.13 28.76
CA THR A 2 -6.22 32.21 27.61
C THR A 2 -5.70 31.57 26.30
N GLN A 3 -4.39 31.64 26.02
CA GLN A 3 -3.82 31.00 24.81
C GLN A 3 -3.82 29.46 24.83
N VAL A 4 -3.79 28.83 26.02
CA VAL A 4 -3.80 27.37 26.13
C VAL A 4 -5.19 26.80 25.89
N LEU A 5 -6.24 27.55 26.23
CA LEU A 5 -7.63 27.17 25.96
C LEU A 5 -7.97 27.33 24.47
N GLN A 6 -7.50 28.42 23.83
CA GLN A 6 -7.71 28.66 22.41
C GLN A 6 -7.04 27.60 21.51
N ARG A 7 -5.92 27.03 21.95
CA ARG A 7 -5.25 25.93 21.23
C ARG A 7 -5.98 24.60 21.35
N ARG A 8 -6.82 24.39 22.37
CA ARG A 8 -7.63 23.18 22.53
C ARG A 8 -8.87 23.20 21.63
N GLU A 9 -9.48 24.35 21.41
CA GLU A 9 -10.63 24.49 20.49
C GLU A 9 -10.24 24.24 19.03
N ILE A 10 -9.07 24.71 18.59
CA ILE A 10 -8.60 24.49 17.20
C ILE A 10 -8.33 23.00 16.90
N VAL A 11 -8.07 22.17 17.91
CA VAL A 11 -7.89 20.73 17.75
C VAL A 11 -9.23 19.98 17.71
N GLN A 12 -10.31 20.56 18.27
CA GLN A 12 -11.64 19.94 18.32
C GLN A 12 -12.47 20.10 17.04
N ASP A 13 -12.15 21.06 16.17
CA ASP A 13 -12.97 21.37 14.98
C ASP A 13 -12.54 20.67 13.67
N MET A 14 -11.57 19.76 13.71
CA MET A 14 -11.38 18.81 12.60
C MET A 14 -12.44 17.71 12.67
N GLN A 15 -13.71 18.06 12.48
CA GLN A 15 -14.81 17.11 12.38
C GLN A 15 -14.64 16.29 11.09
N ALA A 16 -14.17 15.04 11.24
CA ALA A 16 -14.22 14.07 10.15
C ALA A 16 -15.69 13.83 9.76
N PRO A 17 -16.00 13.69 8.45
CA PRO A 17 -17.37 13.42 8.02
C PRO A 17 -17.84 12.09 8.60
N GLY A 18 -18.81 12.16 9.50
CA GLY A 18 -19.39 11.01 10.19
C GLY A 18 -20.43 10.31 9.31
N GLY A 19 -20.09 9.14 8.79
CA GLY A 19 -20.99 8.25 8.04
C GLY A 19 -20.77 6.79 8.42
N HIS A 20 -21.75 5.93 8.14
CA HIS A 20 -21.75 4.50 8.52
C HIS A 20 -20.57 3.69 7.92
N GLY A 21 -19.91 4.19 6.87
CA GLY A 21 -18.71 3.59 6.29
C GLY A 21 -17.42 3.81 7.09
N SER A 22 -17.42 4.67 8.12
CA SER A 22 -16.18 5.03 8.83
C SER A 22 -15.62 3.89 9.70
N SER A 23 -16.47 3.04 10.28
CA SER A 23 -15.99 1.95 11.15
C SER A 23 -15.33 0.82 10.35
N LEU A 24 -15.95 0.38 9.25
CA LEU A 24 -15.39 -0.65 8.37
C LEU A 24 -14.06 -0.20 7.77
N ALA A 25 -14.01 1.02 7.21
CA ALA A 25 -12.78 1.60 6.69
C ALA A 25 -11.72 1.77 7.78
N GLY A 26 -12.14 2.12 9.00
CA GLY A 26 -11.25 2.24 10.16
C GLY A 26 -10.59 0.92 10.54
N VAL A 27 -11.37 -0.16 10.66
CA VAL A 27 -10.86 -1.52 10.90
C VAL A 27 -9.97 -1.97 9.74
N ALA A 28 -10.42 -1.77 8.49
CA ALA A 28 -9.65 -2.14 7.31
C ALA A 28 -8.29 -1.44 7.28
N ALA A 29 -8.23 -0.14 7.57
CA ALA A 29 -6.98 0.61 7.66
C ALA A 29 -6.06 0.09 8.78
N VAL A 30 -6.58 -0.20 9.98
CA VAL A 30 -5.75 -0.81 11.04
C VAL A 30 -5.18 -2.15 10.60
N LEU A 31 -6.02 -3.02 10.01
CA LEU A 31 -5.58 -4.33 9.51
C LEU A 31 -4.53 -4.20 8.42
N ILE A 32 -4.71 -3.27 7.46
CA ILE A 32 -3.73 -2.96 6.43
C ILE A 32 -2.37 -2.62 7.07
N GLY A 33 -2.37 -1.76 8.09
CA GLY A 33 -1.14 -1.37 8.78
C GLY A 33 -0.49 -2.52 9.54
N LEU A 34 -1.27 -3.35 10.24
CA LEU A 34 -0.77 -4.54 10.95
C LEU A 34 -0.21 -5.59 9.98
N LEU A 35 -0.89 -5.82 8.86
CA LEU A 35 -0.43 -6.72 7.81
C LEU A 35 0.89 -6.23 7.21
N ASN A 36 1.08 -4.92 7.03
CA ASN A 36 2.33 -4.38 6.51
C ASN A 36 3.53 -4.61 7.45
N ILE A 37 3.32 -4.72 8.77
CA ILE A 37 4.39 -5.11 9.71
C ILE A 37 4.95 -6.48 9.36
N SER A 38 4.11 -7.43 8.91
CA SER A 38 4.58 -8.73 8.45
C SER A 38 5.45 -8.64 7.18
N LEU A 39 5.10 -7.74 6.25
CA LEU A 39 5.90 -7.46 5.07
C LEU A 39 7.26 -6.84 5.44
N MET A 40 7.29 -5.95 6.42
CA MET A 40 8.53 -5.38 6.94
C MET A 40 9.43 -6.48 7.53
N ILE A 41 8.87 -7.41 8.31
CA ILE A 41 9.63 -8.55 8.85
C ILE A 41 10.22 -9.38 7.70
N TYR A 42 9.42 -9.69 6.68
CA TYR A 42 9.89 -10.40 5.49
C TYR A 42 11.06 -9.68 4.80
N VAL A 43 10.92 -8.37 4.54
CA VAL A 43 11.97 -7.55 3.89
C VAL A 43 13.28 -7.53 4.69
N VAL A 44 13.20 -7.54 6.03
CA VAL A 44 14.39 -7.51 6.90
C VAL A 44 15.04 -8.88 7.03
N VAL A 45 14.25 -9.96 7.08
CA VAL A 45 14.75 -11.32 7.32
C VAL A 45 15.22 -12.00 6.04
N THR A 46 14.64 -11.66 4.89
CA THR A 46 14.96 -12.27 3.60
C THR A 46 16.06 -11.47 2.87
N PRO A 47 17.21 -12.08 2.52
CA PRO A 47 18.26 -11.47 1.71
C PRO A 47 17.73 -10.83 0.41
N SER A 48 18.40 -9.80 -0.10
CA SER A 48 17.95 -9.09 -1.30
C SER A 48 18.01 -9.98 -2.55
N GLU A 49 18.97 -10.90 -2.62
CA GLU A 49 19.13 -11.85 -3.73
C GLU A 49 17.90 -12.75 -3.87
N GLN A 50 17.38 -13.25 -2.74
CA GLN A 50 16.16 -14.09 -2.72
C GLN A 50 14.89 -13.32 -3.06
N ARG A 51 14.93 -11.98 -3.07
CA ARG A 51 13.79 -11.11 -3.37
C ARG A 51 13.79 -10.57 -4.79
N TYR A 52 14.98 -10.29 -5.34
CA TYR A 52 15.11 -9.55 -6.60
C TYR A 52 15.75 -10.38 -7.72
N ASP A 53 16.50 -11.43 -7.43
CA ASP A 53 16.99 -12.36 -8.45
C ASP A 53 15.95 -13.47 -8.67
N VAL A 54 15.52 -13.65 -9.92
CA VAL A 54 14.46 -14.61 -10.28
C VAL A 54 14.90 -16.05 -10.01
N GLY A 55 16.15 -16.40 -10.33
CA GLY A 55 16.65 -17.76 -10.16
C GLY A 55 16.80 -18.13 -8.68
N GLU A 56 17.37 -17.22 -7.90
CA GLU A 56 17.48 -17.35 -6.44
C GLU A 56 16.11 -17.36 -5.77
N GLY A 57 15.19 -16.49 -6.21
CA GLY A 57 13.82 -16.45 -5.70
C GLY A 57 13.04 -17.74 -5.97
N LEU A 58 13.14 -18.30 -7.18
CA LEU A 58 12.50 -19.59 -7.52
C LEU A 58 13.10 -20.75 -6.73
N ARG A 59 14.43 -20.79 -6.55
CA ARG A 59 15.09 -21.80 -5.71
C ARG A 59 14.64 -21.66 -4.25
N TYR A 60 14.67 -20.45 -3.71
CA TYR A 60 14.24 -20.16 -2.35
C TYR A 60 12.78 -20.57 -2.11
N PHE A 61 11.89 -20.27 -3.06
CA PHE A 61 10.48 -20.68 -2.98
C PHE A 61 10.32 -22.20 -2.97
N ALA A 62 11.08 -22.94 -3.78
CA ALA A 62 11.01 -24.40 -3.82
C ALA A 62 11.44 -25.03 -2.49
N GLU A 63 12.43 -24.44 -1.81
CA GLU A 63 12.93 -24.92 -0.51
C GLU A 63 12.02 -24.49 0.65
N ASN A 64 11.54 -23.25 0.62
CA ASN A 64 10.80 -22.61 1.71
C ASN A 64 9.65 -21.75 1.14
N PRO A 65 8.51 -22.33 0.73
CA PRO A 65 7.46 -21.60 0.03
C PRO A 65 6.66 -20.66 0.95
N LEU A 66 6.67 -20.91 2.26
CA LEU A 66 5.77 -20.28 3.22
C LEU A 66 5.97 -18.76 3.37
N PRO A 67 7.20 -18.21 3.52
CA PRO A 67 7.40 -16.77 3.68
C PRO A 67 6.90 -15.94 2.49
N LEU A 68 7.19 -16.37 1.26
CA LEU A 68 6.71 -15.71 0.04
C LEU A 68 5.20 -15.87 -0.15
N THR A 69 4.67 -17.07 0.11
CA THR A 69 3.22 -17.33 0.05
C THR A 69 2.45 -16.42 1.01
N ILE A 70 2.91 -16.27 2.25
CA ILE A 70 2.31 -15.35 3.24
C ILE A 70 2.40 -13.92 2.74
N THR A 71 3.55 -13.50 2.22
CA THR A 71 3.76 -12.15 1.68
C THR A 71 2.76 -11.82 0.58
N TRP A 72 2.55 -12.73 -0.38
CA TRP A 72 1.57 -12.53 -1.45
C TRP A 72 0.13 -12.51 -0.92
N LEU A 73 -0.23 -13.40 0.00
CA LEU A 73 -1.54 -13.40 0.65
C LEU A 73 -1.80 -12.09 1.41
N VAL A 74 -0.78 -11.53 2.03
CA VAL A 74 -0.83 -10.24 2.71
C VAL A 74 -1.12 -9.12 1.70
N PHE A 75 -0.38 -9.04 0.59
CA PHE A 75 -0.65 -8.05 -0.46
C PHE A 75 -2.08 -8.18 -1.02
N ILE A 76 -2.50 -9.40 -1.35
CA ILE A 76 -3.86 -9.68 -1.83
C ILE A 76 -4.89 -9.17 -0.82
N THR A 77 -4.76 -9.54 0.45
CA THR A 77 -5.69 -9.12 1.51
C THR A 77 -5.72 -7.60 1.66
N MET A 78 -4.55 -6.96 1.67
CA MET A 78 -4.45 -5.50 1.75
C MET A 78 -5.17 -4.82 0.58
N THR A 79 -5.03 -5.31 -0.64
CA THR A 79 -5.70 -4.71 -1.82
C THR A 79 -7.22 -4.73 -1.69
N PHE A 80 -7.80 -5.82 -1.16
CA PHE A 80 -9.23 -5.88 -0.88
C PHE A 80 -9.66 -4.91 0.21
N LEU A 81 -8.88 -4.80 1.28
CA LEU A 81 -9.16 -3.87 2.37
C LEU A 81 -9.12 -2.40 1.90
N GLN A 82 -8.29 -2.07 0.90
CA GLN A 82 -8.20 -0.71 0.37
C GLN A 82 -9.49 -0.25 -0.31
N TYR A 83 -10.33 -1.15 -0.84
CA TYR A 83 -11.63 -0.77 -1.38
C TYR A 83 -12.60 -0.23 -0.33
N ALA A 84 -12.42 -0.58 0.95
CA ALA A 84 -13.16 0.05 2.04
C ALA A 84 -12.61 1.44 2.39
N VAL A 85 -11.30 1.65 2.24
CA VAL A 85 -10.60 2.88 2.64
C VAL A 85 -10.76 4.00 1.60
N ILE A 86 -10.59 3.70 0.31
CA ILE A 86 -10.55 4.70 -0.76
C ILE A 86 -11.81 5.60 -0.79
N PRO A 87 -13.06 5.07 -0.75
CA PRO A 87 -14.25 5.91 -0.80
C PRO A 87 -14.35 6.86 0.40
N VAL A 88 -13.96 6.39 1.59
CA VAL A 88 -14.00 7.21 2.80
C VAL A 88 -12.96 8.33 2.76
N VAL A 89 -11.75 8.04 2.26
CA VAL A 89 -10.73 9.06 2.02
C VAL A 89 -11.23 10.07 0.98
N ALA A 90 -11.85 9.61 -0.11
CA ALA A 90 -12.40 10.48 -1.14
C ALA A 90 -13.46 11.42 -0.56
N ASP A 91 -14.36 10.90 0.28
CA ASP A 91 -15.38 11.70 0.94
C ASP A 91 -14.82 12.81 1.84
N TRP A 92 -13.61 12.63 2.38
CA TRP A 92 -12.95 13.61 3.24
C TRP A 92 -12.39 14.81 2.49
N VAL A 93 -12.01 14.62 1.23
CA VAL A 93 -11.29 15.63 0.45
C VAL A 93 -12.06 16.13 -0.77
N GLN A 94 -13.19 15.50 -1.11
CA GLN A 94 -13.99 15.86 -2.30
C GLN A 94 -14.50 17.31 -2.30
N ASP A 95 -14.69 17.92 -1.14
CA ASP A 95 -15.14 19.31 -1.02
C ASP A 95 -14.00 20.33 -1.14
N VAL A 96 -12.75 19.86 -1.09
CA VAL A 96 -11.56 20.66 -1.40
C VAL A 96 -11.36 20.75 -2.90
N ASP A 97 -11.42 19.61 -3.59
CA ASP A 97 -11.27 19.51 -5.04
C ASP A 97 -11.87 18.20 -5.56
N ARG A 98 -13.07 18.28 -6.16
CA ARG A 98 -13.85 17.10 -6.56
C ARG A 98 -13.19 16.32 -7.70
N ASP A 99 -12.59 17.02 -8.66
CA ASP A 99 -12.07 16.40 -9.88
C ASP A 99 -10.76 15.68 -9.58
N TRP A 100 -9.85 16.32 -8.84
CA TRP A 100 -8.62 15.67 -8.38
C TRP A 100 -8.89 14.50 -7.45
N THR A 101 -9.92 14.61 -6.59
CA THR A 101 -10.34 13.50 -5.73
C THR A 101 -10.80 12.30 -6.55
N ARG A 102 -11.68 12.51 -7.54
CA ARG A 102 -12.17 11.43 -8.42
C ARG A 102 -11.03 10.78 -9.20
N PHE A 103 -10.16 11.60 -9.79
CA PHE A 103 -8.99 11.11 -10.53
C PHE A 103 -8.10 10.24 -9.63
N ALA A 104 -7.76 10.72 -8.43
CA ALA A 104 -6.98 9.97 -7.47
C ALA A 104 -7.65 8.66 -7.05
N SER A 105 -8.96 8.67 -6.79
CA SER A 105 -9.70 7.44 -6.43
C SER A 105 -9.65 6.40 -7.55
N VAL A 106 -9.80 6.81 -8.81
CA VAL A 106 -9.69 5.90 -9.97
C VAL A 106 -8.28 5.30 -10.03
N LEU A 107 -7.22 6.12 -9.88
CA LEU A 107 -5.85 5.64 -9.85
C LEU A 107 -5.60 4.64 -8.72
N GLY A 108 -6.10 4.92 -7.51
CA GLY A 108 -6.00 4.02 -6.38
C GLY A 108 -6.71 2.68 -6.66
N ILE A 109 -7.95 2.72 -7.13
CA ILE A 109 -8.75 1.51 -7.44
C ILE A 109 -8.06 0.66 -8.51
N VAL A 110 -7.66 1.26 -9.63
CA VAL A 110 -6.99 0.54 -10.73
C VAL A 110 -5.66 -0.04 -10.25
N GLY A 111 -4.86 0.76 -9.54
CA GLY A 111 -3.57 0.33 -9.02
C GLY A 111 -3.67 -0.85 -8.05
N TYR A 112 -4.56 -0.77 -7.05
CA TYR A 112 -4.77 -1.89 -6.12
C TYR A 112 -5.42 -3.11 -6.79
N THR A 113 -6.24 -2.93 -7.84
CA THR A 113 -6.73 -4.05 -8.66
C THR A 113 -5.57 -4.80 -9.30
N ILE A 114 -4.67 -4.08 -9.97
CA ILE A 114 -3.53 -4.68 -10.68
C ILE A 114 -2.56 -5.31 -9.69
N MET A 115 -2.33 -4.68 -8.54
CA MET A 115 -1.55 -5.26 -7.46
C MET A 115 -2.14 -6.60 -7.00
N GLY A 116 -3.43 -6.64 -6.66
CA GLY A 116 -4.09 -7.86 -6.19
C GLY A 116 -4.06 -8.96 -7.25
N ALA A 117 -4.32 -8.62 -8.52
CA ALA A 117 -4.27 -9.56 -9.63
C ALA A 117 -2.85 -10.08 -9.90
N SER A 118 -1.81 -9.25 -9.75
CA SER A 118 -0.41 -9.65 -9.90
C SER A 118 -0.04 -10.67 -8.82
N PHE A 119 -0.32 -10.40 -7.55
CA PHE A 119 -0.01 -11.32 -6.47
C PHE A 119 -0.85 -12.60 -6.47
N LEU A 120 -2.10 -12.55 -6.94
CA LEU A 120 -2.87 -13.77 -7.22
C LEU A 120 -2.24 -14.61 -8.32
N THR A 121 -1.70 -13.97 -9.37
CA THR A 121 -1.01 -14.67 -10.46
C THR A 121 0.27 -15.33 -9.95
N LEU A 122 1.07 -14.61 -9.15
CA LEU A 122 2.27 -15.16 -8.52
C LEU A 122 1.92 -16.37 -7.64
N LEU A 123 0.91 -16.24 -6.78
CA LEU A 123 0.45 -17.32 -5.90
C LEU A 123 0.01 -18.57 -6.67
N GLY A 124 -0.63 -18.40 -7.82
CA GLY A 124 -1.12 -19.50 -8.65
C GLY A 124 -0.09 -20.12 -9.58
N ARG A 125 0.99 -19.42 -9.94
CA ARG A 125 1.93 -19.85 -10.99
C ARG A 125 3.33 -20.15 -10.49
N VAL A 126 3.82 -19.40 -9.49
CA VAL A 126 5.20 -19.55 -9.01
C VAL A 126 5.49 -20.94 -8.41
N PRO A 127 4.57 -21.64 -7.72
CA PRO A 127 4.85 -22.99 -7.24
C PRO A 127 5.26 -23.97 -8.35
N GLU A 128 4.56 -23.95 -9.49
CA GLU A 128 4.89 -24.79 -10.64
C GLU A 128 6.21 -24.36 -11.30
N MET A 129 6.44 -23.05 -11.42
CA MET A 129 7.69 -22.51 -11.95
C MET A 129 8.90 -22.86 -11.08
N ALA A 130 8.76 -22.79 -9.76
CA ALA A 130 9.80 -23.12 -8.80
C ALA A 130 10.17 -24.60 -8.87
N GLN A 131 9.16 -25.49 -8.95
CA GLN A 131 9.38 -26.92 -9.15
C GLN A 131 10.09 -27.19 -10.49
N SER A 132 9.65 -26.53 -11.56
CA SER A 132 10.26 -26.65 -12.90
C SER A 132 11.70 -26.15 -12.92
N TYR A 133 12.00 -25.11 -12.14
CA TYR A 133 13.35 -24.56 -12.02
C TYR A 133 14.33 -25.53 -11.33
N VAL A 134 13.90 -26.17 -10.23
CA VAL A 134 14.78 -27.09 -9.49
C VAL A 134 14.92 -28.45 -10.17
N THR A 135 13.89 -28.93 -10.88
CA THR A 135 13.92 -30.24 -11.56
C THR A 135 14.35 -30.16 -13.03
N GLY A 136 14.28 -28.98 -13.64
CA GLY A 136 14.61 -28.75 -15.03
C GLY A 136 16.10 -28.83 -15.33
N ASP A 137 16.41 -28.99 -16.62
CA ASP A 137 17.78 -28.91 -17.13
C ASP A 137 18.28 -27.44 -17.18
N ALA A 138 19.50 -27.25 -17.68
CA ALA A 138 20.10 -25.92 -17.81
C ALA A 138 19.29 -24.99 -18.75
N MET A 139 18.67 -25.55 -19.79
CA MET A 139 17.90 -24.77 -20.77
C MET A 139 16.59 -24.28 -20.15
N THR A 140 15.87 -25.13 -19.41
CA THR A 140 14.66 -24.77 -18.68
C THR A 140 14.93 -23.68 -17.65
N ARG A 141 16.02 -23.79 -16.87
CA ARG A 141 16.41 -22.76 -15.90
C ARG A 141 16.71 -21.42 -16.58
N ALA A 142 17.49 -21.43 -17.66
CA ALA A 142 17.81 -20.22 -18.41
C ALA A 142 16.55 -19.56 -18.99
N ALA A 143 15.61 -20.35 -19.51
CA ALA A 143 14.34 -19.86 -20.03
C ALA A 143 13.50 -19.18 -18.93
N LEU A 144 13.35 -19.80 -17.77
CA LEU A 144 12.57 -19.25 -16.64
C LEU A 144 13.17 -17.93 -16.12
N VAL A 145 14.50 -17.84 -16.02
CA VAL A 145 15.19 -16.59 -15.62
C VAL A 145 14.98 -15.50 -16.68
N ALA A 146 15.08 -15.85 -17.97
CA ALA A 146 14.90 -14.89 -19.05
C ALA A 146 13.45 -14.37 -19.16
N THR A 147 12.44 -15.19 -18.84
CA THR A 147 11.03 -14.77 -18.85
C THR A 147 10.63 -13.96 -17.63
N GLY A 148 11.34 -14.10 -16.51
CA GLY A 148 10.99 -13.46 -15.25
C GLY A 148 9.75 -14.06 -14.57
N LEU A 149 9.27 -13.37 -13.52
CA LEU A 149 8.06 -13.75 -12.81
C LEU A 149 6.81 -13.35 -13.61
N PRO A 150 5.70 -14.11 -13.50
CA PRO A 150 4.48 -13.89 -14.29
C PRO A 150 3.61 -12.76 -13.70
N GLU A 151 4.19 -11.58 -13.54
CA GLU A 151 3.49 -10.39 -13.06
C GLU A 151 2.69 -9.72 -14.18
N ILE A 152 1.55 -9.13 -13.82
CA ILE A 152 0.71 -8.39 -14.79
C ILE A 152 1.34 -7.05 -15.14
N ASP A 153 2.08 -6.47 -14.19
CA ASP A 153 2.76 -5.19 -14.29
C ASP A 153 4.23 -5.35 -13.84
N PRO A 154 5.11 -5.92 -14.69
CA PRO A 154 6.45 -6.36 -14.31
C PRO A 154 7.37 -5.25 -13.78
N HIS A 155 7.09 -3.99 -14.13
CA HIS A 155 7.85 -2.82 -13.65
C HIS A 155 7.13 -2.05 -12.54
N GLY A 156 5.94 -2.50 -12.17
CA GLY A 156 5.16 -1.92 -11.08
C GLY A 156 4.59 -0.52 -11.34
N PHE A 157 4.52 -0.08 -12.60
CA PHE A 157 4.04 1.27 -12.96
C PHE A 157 2.64 1.55 -12.43
N LEU A 158 1.74 0.59 -12.54
CA LEU A 158 0.35 0.72 -12.13
C LEU A 158 0.14 0.17 -10.71
N MET A 159 0.71 -0.99 -10.37
CA MET A 159 0.50 -1.57 -9.04
C MET A 159 1.15 -0.74 -7.93
N PHE A 160 2.27 -0.06 -8.17
CA PHE A 160 2.86 0.87 -7.20
C PHE A 160 2.58 2.34 -7.56
N GLY A 161 2.64 2.72 -8.83
CA GLY A 161 2.42 4.12 -9.22
C GLY A 161 0.97 4.60 -9.05
N GLY A 162 -0.02 3.73 -9.29
CA GLY A 162 -1.43 4.07 -9.04
C GLY A 162 -1.71 4.42 -7.57
N PRO A 163 -1.40 3.53 -6.61
CA PRO A 163 -1.53 3.82 -5.18
C PRO A 163 -0.65 4.98 -4.72
N ALA A 164 0.54 5.15 -5.31
CA ALA A 164 1.42 6.27 -4.99
C ALA A 164 0.79 7.62 -5.32
N LEU A 165 0.30 7.78 -6.56
CA LEU A 165 -0.35 9.01 -6.99
C LEU A 165 -1.62 9.26 -6.18
N TRP A 166 -2.40 8.22 -5.89
CA TRP A 166 -3.54 8.33 -4.98
C TRP A 166 -3.11 8.90 -3.62
N LEU A 167 -2.12 8.29 -2.95
CA LEU A 167 -1.61 8.75 -1.65
C LEU A 167 -1.13 10.20 -1.71
N ILE A 168 -0.35 10.58 -2.71
CA ILE A 168 0.19 11.94 -2.85
C ILE A 168 -0.94 12.96 -3.03
N ILE A 169 -1.88 12.69 -3.93
CA ILE A 169 -2.98 13.63 -4.25
C ILE A 169 -3.90 13.79 -3.04
N VAL A 170 -4.42 12.69 -2.46
CA VAL A 170 -5.39 12.79 -1.36
C VAL A 170 -4.80 13.43 -0.12
N ASN A 171 -3.52 13.17 0.19
CA ASN A 171 -2.86 13.81 1.34
C ASN A 171 -2.53 15.28 1.07
N THR A 172 -2.23 15.66 -0.17
CA THR A 172 -2.07 17.07 -0.56
C THR A 172 -3.39 17.83 -0.43
N LEU A 173 -4.50 17.24 -0.89
CA LEU A 173 -5.84 17.82 -0.70
C LEU A 173 -6.21 17.90 0.77
N ALA A 174 -5.89 16.87 1.56
CA ALA A 174 -6.14 16.87 3.00
C ALA A 174 -5.35 17.96 3.75
N LEU A 175 -4.12 18.27 3.32
CA LEU A 175 -3.34 19.42 3.82
C LEU A 175 -4.02 20.75 3.47
N ARG A 176 -4.38 20.93 2.19
CA ARG A 176 -5.03 22.15 1.69
C ARG A 176 -6.35 22.42 2.40
N GLY A 177 -7.16 21.38 2.59
CA GLY A 177 -8.45 21.45 3.28
C GLY A 177 -8.37 21.34 4.82
N LYS A 178 -7.17 21.26 5.41
CA LYS A 178 -6.96 21.05 6.86
C LYS A 178 -7.76 19.87 7.43
N ARG A 179 -7.91 18.80 6.64
CA ARG A 179 -8.68 17.58 7.00
C ARG A 179 -7.85 16.60 7.82
N LEU A 180 -6.53 16.64 7.66
CA LEU A 180 -5.59 15.81 8.38
C LEU A 180 -4.59 16.66 9.18
N HIS A 181 -4.09 16.08 10.27
CA HIS A 181 -2.94 16.66 10.96
C HIS A 181 -1.74 16.70 9.98
N PRO A 182 -0.96 17.80 9.89
CA PRO A 182 0.08 17.93 8.88
C PRO A 182 1.09 16.78 8.86
N LEU A 183 1.53 16.29 10.03
CA LEU A 183 2.45 15.15 10.10
C LEU A 183 1.86 13.87 9.46
N HIS A 184 0.57 13.64 9.62
CA HIS A 184 -0.10 12.48 9.03
C HIS A 184 -0.10 12.59 7.50
N ALA A 185 -0.47 13.76 6.99
CA ALA A 185 -0.54 13.96 5.56
C ALA A 185 0.86 13.94 4.90
N TYR A 186 1.88 14.49 5.55
CA TYR A 186 3.26 14.35 5.10
C TYR A 186 3.75 12.91 5.12
N ALA A 187 3.36 12.11 6.13
CA ALA A 187 3.67 10.67 6.13
C ALA A 187 3.03 9.96 4.93
N GLY A 188 1.78 10.31 4.56
CA GLY A 188 1.12 9.78 3.37
C GLY A 188 1.78 10.20 2.06
N ILE A 189 2.22 11.46 1.95
CA ILE A 189 2.99 11.94 0.78
C ILE A 189 4.34 11.21 0.68
N ALA A 190 5.08 11.11 1.80
CA ALA A 190 6.35 10.41 1.85
C ALA A 190 6.19 8.92 1.46
N LEU A 191 5.10 8.29 1.89
CA LEU A 191 4.77 6.92 1.51
C LEU A 191 4.52 6.77 0.01
N GLY A 192 3.76 7.70 -0.59
CA GLY A 192 3.56 7.72 -2.04
C GLY A 192 4.85 7.98 -2.82
N LEU A 193 5.70 8.89 -2.35
CA LEU A 193 7.03 9.10 -2.93
C LEU A 193 7.92 7.86 -2.82
N GLY A 194 7.83 7.11 -1.72
CA GLY A 194 8.50 5.82 -1.58
C GLY A 194 8.06 4.83 -2.65
N HIS A 195 6.76 4.71 -2.92
CA HIS A 195 6.25 3.83 -3.98
C HIS A 195 6.70 4.26 -5.39
N ILE A 196 6.71 5.57 -5.69
CA ILE A 196 7.30 6.07 -6.95
C ILE A 196 8.78 5.71 -7.01
N GLY A 197 9.49 5.85 -5.88
CA GLY A 197 10.89 5.46 -5.74
C GLY A 197 11.12 4.00 -6.10
N THR A 198 10.23 3.08 -5.70
CA THR A 198 10.31 1.65 -6.07
C THR A 198 10.23 1.47 -7.59
N VAL A 199 9.26 2.12 -8.25
CA VAL A 199 9.10 2.03 -9.71
C VAL A 199 10.33 2.60 -10.42
N VAL A 200 10.83 3.76 -9.97
CA VAL A 200 12.03 4.38 -10.55
C VAL A 200 13.27 3.52 -10.32
N ALA A 201 13.41 2.90 -9.15
CA ALA A 201 14.53 2.03 -8.85
C ALA A 201 14.54 0.78 -9.74
N ASP A 202 13.37 0.19 -9.98
CA ASP A 202 13.22 -0.97 -10.86
C ASP A 202 13.62 -0.63 -12.31
N VAL A 203 13.03 0.44 -12.86
CA VAL A 203 13.32 0.90 -14.23
C VAL A 203 14.80 1.23 -14.45
N LEU A 204 15.46 1.78 -13.43
CA LEU A 204 16.88 2.13 -13.48
C LEU A 204 17.81 0.97 -13.07
N ALA A 205 17.27 -0.18 -12.65
CA ALA A 205 18.01 -1.28 -12.03
C ALA A 205 18.95 -0.79 -10.89
N PHE A 206 18.49 0.16 -10.08
CA PHE A 206 19.31 0.83 -9.06
C PHE A 206 18.94 0.35 -7.65
N GLU A 207 19.57 -0.74 -7.22
CA GLU A 207 19.30 -1.42 -5.95
C GLU A 207 19.32 -0.52 -4.70
N PRO A 208 20.28 0.43 -4.52
CA PRO A 208 20.28 1.30 -3.34
C PRO A 208 19.01 2.15 -3.22
N LEU A 209 18.46 2.63 -4.35
CA LEU A 209 17.20 3.37 -4.34
C LEU A 209 16.03 2.45 -4.01
N ASN A 210 16.04 1.22 -4.50
CA ASN A 210 15.01 0.23 -4.18
C ASN A 210 14.99 -0.06 -2.67
N LEU A 211 16.17 -0.20 -2.04
CA LEU A 211 16.27 -0.44 -0.61
C LEU A 211 15.75 0.74 0.22
N VAL A 212 16.07 1.98 -0.19
CA VAL A 212 15.56 3.19 0.47
C VAL A 212 14.03 3.33 0.28
N ALA A 213 13.54 3.08 -0.93
CA ALA A 213 12.12 3.14 -1.27
C ALA A 213 11.31 2.08 -0.51
N ALA A 214 11.77 0.83 -0.52
CA ALA A 214 11.18 -0.27 0.20
C ALA A 214 11.21 -0.03 1.72
N GLY A 215 12.33 0.47 2.26
CA GLY A 215 12.47 0.83 3.67
C GLY A 215 11.52 1.95 4.09
N ALA A 216 11.37 3.00 3.28
CA ALA A 216 10.40 4.06 3.51
C ALA A 216 8.96 3.51 3.48
N GLY A 217 8.65 2.66 2.50
CA GLY A 217 7.38 1.93 2.44
C GLY A 217 7.12 1.16 3.73
N ALA A 218 8.03 0.26 4.10
CA ALA A 218 7.89 -0.60 5.27
C ALA A 218 7.73 0.17 6.59
N LEU A 219 8.37 1.34 6.73
CA LEU A 219 8.25 2.16 7.94
C LEU A 219 6.97 3.00 7.95
N PHE A 220 6.68 3.73 6.87
CA PHE A 220 5.60 4.72 6.87
C PHE A 220 4.22 4.10 6.65
N TYR A 221 4.12 2.96 5.95
CA TYR A 221 2.84 2.30 5.69
C TYR A 221 2.09 1.89 6.97
N PRO A 222 2.69 1.15 7.92
CA PRO A 222 2.00 0.77 9.15
C PRO A 222 1.62 1.99 9.99
N ILE A 223 2.53 2.96 10.12
CA ILE A 223 2.29 4.19 10.90
C ILE A 223 1.10 4.97 10.31
N TYR A 224 1.10 5.18 9.00
CA TYR A 224 0.05 5.92 8.30
C TYR A 224 -1.31 5.23 8.46
N PHE A 225 -1.41 3.95 8.10
CA PHE A 225 -2.71 3.25 8.08
C PHE A 225 -3.25 2.94 9.49
N ILE A 226 -2.40 2.65 10.48
CA ILE A 226 -2.86 2.47 11.88
C ILE A 226 -3.37 3.80 12.43
N TRP A 227 -2.62 4.90 12.23
CA TRP A 227 -3.07 6.22 12.68
C TRP A 227 -4.37 6.60 11.97
N PHE A 228 -4.47 6.34 10.66
CA PHE A 228 -5.65 6.67 9.86
C PHE A 228 -6.88 5.90 10.35
N GLY A 229 -6.74 4.59 10.52
CA GLY A 229 -7.79 3.73 11.03
C GLY A 229 -8.25 4.11 12.42
N TYR A 230 -7.32 4.45 13.32
CA TYR A 230 -7.66 4.91 14.67
C TYR A 230 -8.47 6.21 14.67
N ARG A 231 -8.15 7.16 13.79
CA ARG A 231 -8.95 8.41 13.66
C ARG A 231 -10.36 8.11 13.15
N LEU A 232 -10.49 7.22 12.18
CA LEU A 232 -11.78 6.79 11.66
C LEU A 232 -12.65 6.15 12.73
N LEU A 233 -12.08 5.22 13.51
CA LEU A 233 -12.78 4.52 14.59
C LEU A 233 -13.24 5.44 15.73
N ARG A 234 -12.60 6.61 15.89
CA ARG A 234 -12.95 7.60 16.92
C ARG A 234 -13.93 8.67 16.47
N THR A 235 -14.30 8.69 15.20
CA THR A 235 -15.25 9.69 14.69
C THR A 235 -16.66 9.30 15.17
N PRO A 236 -17.36 10.16 15.94
CA PRO A 236 -18.70 9.86 16.43
C PRO A 236 -19.64 9.53 15.28
N ARG A 237 -20.45 8.47 15.45
CA ARG A 237 -21.49 8.13 14.49
C ARG A 237 -22.49 9.28 14.47
N ARG A 238 -22.61 9.99 13.35
CA ARG A 238 -23.74 10.90 13.17
C ARG A 238 -25.00 10.04 13.13
N GLU A 239 -25.82 10.16 14.16
CA GLU A 239 -27.17 9.62 14.13
C GLU A 239 -27.86 10.30 12.96
N VAL A 240 -28.25 9.50 11.96
CA VAL A 240 -29.08 9.99 10.86
C VAL A 240 -30.43 10.28 11.51
N SER A 241 -30.62 11.54 11.91
CA SER A 241 -31.91 11.99 12.40
C SER A 241 -32.91 11.76 11.27
N ALA A 242 -33.78 10.76 11.45
CA ALA A 242 -34.84 10.45 10.51
C ALA A 242 -35.63 11.73 10.24
N ARG A 243 -35.56 12.23 9.00
CA ARG A 243 -36.39 13.31 8.49
C ARG A 243 -37.39 12.71 7.53
#